data_AF-A0AAW3TLG2-F1
#
_entry.id   AF-A0AAW3TLG2-F1
#
_cell.length_a   1.000
_cell.length_b   1.000
_cell.length_c   1.000
_cell.angle_alpha   90.00
_cell.angle_beta   90.00
_cell.angle_gamma   90.00
#
_symmetry.space_group_name_H-M   'P 1'
#
loop_
_entity.id
_entity.type
_entity.pdbx_description
1 polymer ?
#
loop_
_entity_poly.entity_id
_entity_poly.type
_entity_poly.pdbx_seq_one_letter_code
_entity_poly.pdbx_strand_id
1 'polypeptide(L)'
;MEPTNPTPDNNTKPPVVTQKLTQALKTVDHKELKSTGFWLNQFFMVISTVFGVYLAAQSGLEQALKFDSFSKMEDNYYLRISLYDEVNDNANTVAKYAERLAKSPPKSEMEFFKPTLEQYIWKTMQFSPTTLETPSEFLTKIRRFYSRADFIINAAIERKMSAKQASIELAKITDSIKTQTLPALKNSAKQLKMELQQNDISVGSLKELENAN
;
A
#
# COMPACT_ATOMS: atom_id res chain seq x y z
N MET A 1 -80.16 43.56 57.96
CA MET A 1 -78.90 43.27 57.24
C MET A 1 -77.91 44.36 57.61
N GLU A 2 -76.77 43.88 58.09
CA GLU A 2 -75.50 44.46 58.54
C GLU A 2 -75.20 45.97 58.71
N PRO A 3 -74.25 46.30 59.61
CA PRO A 3 -73.93 47.66 60.04
C PRO A 3 -72.53 48.18 59.60
N THR A 4 -72.39 49.51 59.71
CA THR A 4 -71.21 50.31 60.11
C THR A 4 -69.89 50.37 59.30
N ASN A 5 -69.59 51.64 58.97
CA ASN A 5 -68.36 52.43 58.70
C ASN A 5 -67.08 52.10 59.57
N PRO A 6 -65.95 52.84 59.51
CA PRO A 6 -64.68 52.47 58.85
C PRO A 6 -63.41 52.44 59.75
N THR A 7 -62.28 51.94 59.22
CA THR A 7 -60.84 52.15 59.57
C THR A 7 -60.33 51.81 60.99
N PRO A 8 -59.06 51.33 61.13
CA PRO A 8 -57.97 52.28 61.36
C PRO A 8 -56.61 51.95 60.68
N ASP A 9 -55.87 53.03 60.39
CA ASP A 9 -54.42 53.04 60.23
C ASP A 9 -53.71 52.48 61.49
N ASN A 10 -52.65 51.68 61.33
CA ASN A 10 -51.31 52.11 61.74
C ASN A 10 -50.16 51.17 61.33
N ASN A 11 -49.09 51.83 60.89
CA ASN A 11 -47.72 51.39 60.67
C ASN A 11 -47.19 50.15 61.40
N THR A 12 -46.47 49.31 60.67
CA THR A 12 -45.24 48.69 61.22
C THR A 12 -44.22 48.41 60.10
N LYS A 13 -43.09 49.13 60.14
CA LYS A 13 -41.91 48.92 59.30
C LYS A 13 -41.30 47.53 59.58
N PRO A 14 -40.79 46.80 58.58
CA PRO A 14 -40.04 45.58 58.81
C PRO A 14 -38.64 45.88 59.41
N PRO A 15 -38.05 44.94 60.18
CA PRO A 15 -36.80 45.18 60.88
C PRO A 15 -35.61 45.19 59.91
N VAL A 16 -34.72 46.17 60.11
CA VAL A 16 -33.53 46.51 59.29
C VAL A 16 -32.41 45.45 59.34
N VAL A 17 -32.60 44.35 60.05
CA VAL A 17 -31.54 43.34 60.27
C VAL A 17 -31.50 42.27 59.17
N THR A 18 -32.62 41.96 58.53
CA THR A 18 -32.69 40.92 57.47
C THR A 18 -32.16 41.40 56.11
N GLN A 19 -32.09 42.72 55.87
CA GLN A 19 -31.61 43.25 54.59
C GLN A 19 -30.09 43.15 54.43
N LYS A 20 -29.30 43.31 55.51
CA LYS A 20 -27.84 43.27 55.43
C LYS A 20 -27.28 41.85 55.24
N LEU A 21 -27.89 40.82 55.84
CA LEU A 21 -27.46 39.43 55.66
C LEU A 21 -27.77 38.93 54.23
N THR A 22 -28.93 39.30 53.71
CA THR A 22 -29.36 38.95 52.34
C THR A 22 -28.58 39.75 51.27
N GLN A 23 -28.14 40.98 51.57
CA GLN A 23 -27.24 41.74 50.69
C GLN A 23 -25.79 41.26 50.74
N ALA A 24 -25.28 40.80 51.89
CA ALA A 24 -23.93 40.26 52.02
C ALA A 24 -23.79 38.88 51.33
N LEU A 25 -24.80 38.01 51.42
CA LEU A 25 -24.80 36.72 50.72
C LEU A 25 -25.05 36.84 49.22
N LYS A 26 -25.76 37.90 48.76
CA LYS A 26 -25.98 38.17 47.33
C LYS A 26 -24.77 38.81 46.64
N THR A 27 -23.77 39.27 47.39
CA THR A 27 -22.61 40.00 46.84
C THR A 27 -21.30 39.20 46.84
N VAL A 28 -21.23 38.05 47.53
CA VAL A 28 -20.03 37.21 47.56
C VAL A 28 -20.08 36.08 46.52
N ASP A 29 -21.27 35.66 46.06
CA ASP A 29 -21.39 34.36 45.38
C ASP A 29 -21.55 34.41 43.85
N HIS A 30 -21.38 35.56 43.19
CA HIS A 30 -21.61 35.68 41.73
C HIS A 30 -20.36 36.07 40.92
N LYS A 31 -19.30 36.54 41.60
CA LYS A 31 -18.06 36.96 40.95
C LYS A 31 -17.07 35.80 40.83
N GLU A 32 -16.95 34.98 41.87
CA GLU A 32 -16.12 33.77 41.84
C GLU A 32 -16.74 32.66 41.00
N LEU A 33 -18.06 32.42 41.06
CA LEU A 33 -18.72 31.43 40.18
C LEU A 33 -18.64 31.81 38.69
N LYS A 34 -18.69 33.10 38.34
CA LYS A 34 -18.45 33.57 36.95
C LYS A 34 -17.00 33.38 36.51
N SER A 35 -16.05 33.65 37.41
CA SER A 35 -14.61 33.48 37.17
C SER A 35 -14.24 32.00 37.00
N THR A 36 -14.72 31.14 37.91
CA THR A 36 -14.50 29.69 37.90
C THR A 36 -15.21 29.02 36.74
N GLY A 37 -16.44 29.44 36.39
CA GLY A 37 -17.15 28.97 35.20
C GLY A 37 -16.49 29.41 33.89
N PHE A 38 -15.94 30.63 33.83
CA PHE A 38 -15.13 31.09 32.70
C PHE A 38 -13.84 30.26 32.54
N TRP A 39 -13.12 30.02 33.63
CA TRP A 39 -11.89 29.23 33.60
C TRP A 39 -12.15 27.76 33.26
N LEU A 40 -13.27 27.20 33.75
CA LEU A 40 -13.71 25.85 33.41
C LEU A 40 -14.07 25.73 31.92
N ASN A 41 -14.81 26.70 31.37
CA ASN A 41 -15.11 26.74 29.93
C ASN A 41 -13.84 26.89 29.09
N GLN A 42 -12.89 27.72 29.52
CA GLN A 42 -11.63 27.91 28.81
C GLN A 42 -10.77 26.64 28.86
N PHE A 43 -10.75 25.95 30.00
CA PHE A 43 -10.09 24.66 30.16
C PHE A 43 -10.70 23.60 29.23
N PHE A 44 -12.02 23.49 29.18
CA PHE A 44 -12.71 22.61 28.24
C PHE A 44 -12.47 23.00 26.78
N MET A 45 -12.38 24.29 26.45
CA MET A 45 -12.08 24.77 25.09
C MET A 45 -10.67 24.37 24.65
N VAL A 46 -9.67 24.59 25.52
CA VAL A 46 -8.27 24.21 25.25
C VAL A 46 -8.16 22.70 25.08
N ILE A 47 -8.75 21.93 26.01
CA ILE A 47 -8.78 20.47 25.93
C ILE A 47 -9.47 19.99 24.65
N SER A 48 -10.63 20.56 24.31
CA SER A 48 -11.35 20.23 23.08
C SER A 48 -10.54 20.53 21.82
N THR A 49 -9.78 21.64 21.81
CA THR A 49 -8.91 22.00 20.68
C THR A 49 -7.75 21.02 20.55
N VAL A 50 -7.09 20.67 21.67
CA VAL A 50 -6.00 19.70 21.68
C VAL A 50 -6.50 18.33 21.23
N PHE A 51 -7.64 17.86 21.73
CA PHE A 51 -8.24 16.60 21.28
C PHE A 51 -8.67 16.65 19.81
N GLY A 52 -9.23 17.76 19.35
CA GLY A 52 -9.61 17.94 17.94
C GLY A 52 -8.43 17.84 16.99
N VAL A 53 -7.33 18.52 17.30
CA VAL A 53 -6.08 18.42 16.52
C VAL A 53 -5.47 17.03 16.63
N TYR A 54 -5.46 16.41 17.81
CA TYR A 54 -4.93 15.07 18.02
C TYR A 54 -5.67 14.02 17.18
N LEU A 55 -7.01 14.02 17.18
CA LEU A 55 -7.82 13.10 16.40
C LEU A 55 -7.64 13.31 14.89
N ALA A 56 -7.59 14.57 14.44
CA ALA A 56 -7.32 14.89 13.04
C ALA A 56 -5.91 14.42 12.60
N ALA A 57 -4.90 14.62 13.44
CA ALA A 57 -3.53 14.19 13.18
C ALA A 57 -3.41 12.65 13.16
N GLN A 58 -4.06 11.95 14.10
CA GLN A 58 -4.07 10.49 14.13
C GLN A 58 -4.73 9.90 12.89
N SER A 59 -5.88 10.45 12.47
CA SER A 59 -6.57 10.04 11.25
C SER A 59 -5.73 10.33 9.99
N GLY A 60 -5.06 11.49 9.94
CA GLY A 60 -4.19 11.86 8.83
C GLY A 60 -2.96 10.94 8.68
N LEU A 61 -2.31 10.59 9.78
CA LEU A 61 -1.18 9.65 9.77
C LEU A 61 -1.61 8.24 9.33
N GLU A 62 -2.72 7.74 9.86
CA GLU A 62 -3.25 6.43 9.48
C GLU A 62 -3.57 6.38 7.98
N GLN A 63 -4.20 7.43 7.44
CA GLN A 63 -4.49 7.53 6.01
C GLN A 63 -3.21 7.60 5.17
N ALA A 64 -2.19 8.35 5.62
CA ALA A 64 -0.91 8.45 4.92
C ALA A 64 -0.15 7.13 4.88
N LEU A 65 -0.15 6.37 5.98
CA LEU A 65 0.46 5.04 6.05
C LEU A 65 -0.25 4.03 5.16
N LYS A 66 -1.59 4.05 5.13
CA LYS A 66 -2.38 3.23 4.22
C LYS A 66 -2.06 3.58 2.76
N PHE A 67 -2.04 4.86 2.42
CA PHE A 67 -1.69 5.33 1.08
C PHE A 67 -0.29 4.88 0.65
N ASP A 68 0.74 5.06 1.50
CA ASP A 68 2.11 4.61 1.20
C ASP A 68 2.19 3.09 1.01
N SER A 69 1.53 2.31 1.87
CA SER A 69 1.47 0.86 1.74
C SER A 69 0.80 0.43 0.43
N PHE A 70 -0.31 1.03 0.07
CA PHE A 70 -1.03 0.69 -1.16
C PHE A 70 -0.30 1.13 -2.42
N SER A 71 0.34 2.29 -2.41
CA SER A 71 1.20 2.74 -3.51
C SER A 71 2.33 1.75 -3.77
N LYS A 72 2.97 1.26 -2.71
CA LYS A 72 4.03 0.24 -2.81
C LYS A 72 3.52 -1.09 -3.37
N MET A 73 2.36 -1.55 -2.90
CA MET A 73 1.70 -2.75 -3.41
C MET A 73 1.34 -2.63 -4.90
N GLU A 74 0.85 -1.47 -5.34
CA GLU A 74 0.56 -1.17 -6.75
C GLU A 74 1.83 -1.20 -7.61
N ASP A 75 2.88 -0.49 -7.19
CA ASP A 75 4.17 -0.51 -7.86
C ASP A 75 4.73 -1.93 -7.95
N ASN A 76 4.64 -2.70 -6.87
CA ASN A 76 5.10 -4.07 -6.83
C ASN A 76 4.25 -4.99 -7.72
N TYR A 77 2.95 -4.75 -7.85
CA TYR A 77 2.09 -5.44 -8.80
C TYR A 77 2.58 -5.24 -10.25
N TYR A 78 2.78 -4.00 -10.69
CA TYR A 78 3.26 -3.71 -12.04
C TYR A 78 4.67 -4.26 -12.27
N LEU A 79 5.52 -4.22 -11.26
CA LEU A 79 6.86 -4.80 -11.31
C LEU A 79 6.81 -6.31 -11.56
N ARG A 80 5.95 -7.04 -10.83
CA ARG A 80 5.79 -8.50 -10.99
C ARG A 80 5.21 -8.86 -12.35
N ILE A 81 4.23 -8.11 -12.87
CA ILE A 81 3.66 -8.35 -14.20
C ILE A 81 4.69 -8.06 -15.29
N SER A 82 5.39 -6.94 -15.22
CA SER A 82 6.43 -6.59 -16.20
C SER A 82 7.57 -7.61 -16.20
N LEU A 83 7.98 -8.08 -15.02
CA LEU A 83 8.97 -9.14 -14.89
C LEU A 83 8.47 -10.47 -15.46
N TYR A 84 7.19 -10.80 -15.22
CA TYR A 84 6.57 -12.00 -15.80
C TYR A 84 6.62 -11.95 -17.32
N ASP A 85 6.25 -10.83 -17.94
CA ASP A 85 6.22 -10.68 -19.39
C ASP A 85 7.63 -10.80 -20.01
N GLU A 86 8.63 -10.12 -19.42
CA GLU A 86 10.03 -10.22 -19.85
C GLU A 86 10.55 -11.66 -19.77
N VAL A 87 10.36 -12.32 -18.62
CA VAL A 87 10.86 -13.68 -18.41
C VAL A 87 10.12 -14.68 -19.30
N ASN A 88 8.81 -14.50 -19.52
CA ASN A 88 8.03 -15.34 -20.40
C ASN A 88 8.52 -15.24 -21.86
N ASP A 89 8.76 -14.03 -22.36
CA ASP A 89 9.28 -13.84 -23.70
C ASP A 89 10.68 -14.46 -23.88
N ASN A 90 11.58 -14.21 -22.92
CA ASN A 90 12.90 -14.83 -22.90
C ASN A 90 12.83 -16.36 -22.84
N ALA A 91 11.94 -16.91 -22.01
CA ALA A 91 11.73 -18.36 -21.94
C ALA A 91 11.23 -18.93 -23.27
N ASN A 92 10.38 -18.21 -24.00
CA ASN A 92 9.94 -18.61 -25.34
C ASN A 92 11.09 -18.57 -26.35
N THR A 93 11.92 -17.54 -26.30
CA THR A 93 13.09 -17.38 -27.16
C THR A 93 14.13 -18.47 -26.91
N VAL A 94 14.41 -18.79 -25.64
CA VAL A 94 15.31 -19.89 -25.25
C VAL A 94 14.74 -21.25 -25.68
N ALA A 95 13.44 -21.49 -25.53
CA ALA A 95 12.79 -22.73 -26.01
C ALA A 95 13.03 -22.94 -27.52
N LYS A 96 12.75 -21.90 -28.32
CA LYS A 96 12.94 -21.94 -29.77
C LYS A 96 14.39 -22.19 -30.15
N TYR A 97 15.34 -21.59 -29.43
CA TYR A 97 16.75 -21.84 -29.67
C TYR A 97 17.17 -23.27 -29.28
N ALA A 98 16.63 -23.82 -28.20
CA ALA A 98 16.84 -25.21 -27.81
C ALA A 98 16.38 -26.19 -28.91
N GLU A 99 15.21 -25.96 -29.52
CA GLU A 99 14.71 -26.77 -30.64
C GLU A 99 15.62 -26.71 -31.87
N ARG A 100 16.22 -25.55 -32.15
CA ARG A 100 17.22 -25.41 -33.22
C ARG A 100 18.46 -26.23 -32.91
N LEU A 101 19.00 -26.11 -31.69
CA LEU A 101 20.17 -26.85 -31.26
C LEU A 101 19.96 -28.38 -31.29
N ALA A 102 18.73 -28.86 -31.11
CA ALA A 102 18.39 -30.28 -31.20
C ALA A 102 18.76 -30.87 -32.57
N LYS A 103 18.70 -30.07 -33.63
CA LYS A 103 19.05 -30.45 -35.01
C LYS A 103 20.56 -30.48 -35.26
N SER A 104 21.37 -30.18 -34.24
CA SER A 104 22.82 -30.12 -34.32
C SER A 104 23.34 -29.23 -35.47
N PRO A 105 22.90 -27.95 -35.52
CA PRO A 105 23.27 -27.04 -36.59
C PRO A 105 24.77 -26.72 -36.58
N PRO A 106 25.35 -26.30 -37.72
CA PRO A 106 26.73 -25.82 -37.77
C PRO A 106 26.92 -24.54 -36.93
N LYS A 107 28.17 -24.25 -36.58
CA LYS A 107 28.52 -23.12 -35.69
C LYS A 107 28.03 -21.77 -36.22
N SER A 108 28.15 -21.52 -37.52
CA SER A 108 27.68 -20.27 -38.15
C SER A 108 26.18 -20.04 -37.93
N GLU A 109 25.38 -21.10 -38.02
CA GLU A 109 23.93 -21.03 -37.78
C GLU A 109 23.62 -20.81 -36.29
N MET A 110 24.37 -21.46 -35.39
CA MET A 110 24.25 -21.23 -33.94
C MET A 110 24.53 -19.77 -33.57
N GLU A 111 25.60 -19.19 -34.13
CA GLU A 111 25.95 -17.78 -33.88
C GLU A 111 24.92 -16.82 -34.48
N PHE A 112 24.45 -17.07 -35.71
CA PHE A 112 23.46 -16.23 -36.38
C PHE A 112 22.12 -16.18 -35.64
N PHE A 113 21.67 -17.33 -35.11
CA PHE A 113 20.42 -17.43 -34.36
C PHE A 113 20.60 -17.32 -32.84
N LYS A 114 21.77 -16.88 -32.36
CA LYS A 114 22.02 -16.70 -30.92
C LYS A 114 20.96 -15.74 -30.35
N PRO A 115 20.18 -16.16 -29.35
CA PRO A 115 19.16 -15.29 -28.78
C PRO A 115 19.81 -14.21 -27.92
N THR A 116 19.22 -13.01 -27.94
CA THR A 116 19.50 -11.97 -26.96
C THR A 116 18.47 -12.08 -25.85
N LEU A 117 18.93 -12.20 -24.60
CA LEU A 117 18.04 -12.23 -23.44
C LEU A 117 17.79 -10.79 -23.00
N GLU A 118 16.58 -10.29 -23.28
CA GLU A 118 16.18 -8.94 -22.90
C GLU A 118 16.04 -8.85 -21.38
N GLN A 119 16.71 -7.89 -20.76
CA GLN A 119 16.78 -7.80 -19.29
C GLN A 119 16.49 -6.38 -18.80
N TYR A 120 15.68 -5.63 -19.53
CA TYR A 120 15.38 -4.24 -19.20
C TYR A 120 14.70 -4.12 -17.82
N ILE A 121 13.63 -4.88 -17.59
CA ILE A 121 12.90 -4.91 -16.33
C ILE A 121 13.79 -5.49 -15.24
N TRP A 122 14.43 -6.63 -15.48
CA TRP A 122 15.33 -7.25 -14.51
C TRP A 122 16.46 -6.30 -14.06
N LYS A 123 17.07 -5.55 -14.99
CA LYS A 123 18.10 -4.57 -14.64
C LYS A 123 17.51 -3.35 -13.94
N THR A 124 16.33 -2.87 -14.35
CA THR A 124 15.69 -1.71 -13.73
C THR A 124 15.27 -2.01 -12.28
N MET A 125 14.90 -3.25 -11.97
CA MET A 125 14.58 -3.69 -10.61
C MET A 125 15.71 -3.42 -9.60
N GLN A 126 16.98 -3.37 -10.02
CA GLN A 126 18.08 -3.05 -9.10
C GLN A 126 17.98 -1.64 -8.49
N PHE A 127 17.21 -0.75 -9.12
CA PHE A 127 17.00 0.63 -8.69
C PHE A 127 15.58 0.90 -8.17
N SER A 128 14.67 -0.08 -8.23
CA SER A 128 13.31 0.11 -7.74
C SER A 128 13.25 -0.10 -6.22
N PRO A 129 12.65 0.85 -5.48
CA PRO A 129 12.48 0.71 -4.03
C PRO A 129 11.56 -0.46 -3.64
N THR A 130 10.64 -0.86 -4.53
CA THR A 130 9.67 -1.93 -4.28
C THR A 130 10.17 -3.31 -4.71
N THR A 131 11.37 -3.44 -5.27
CA THR A 131 11.92 -4.75 -5.68
C THR A 131 11.99 -5.74 -4.54
N LEU A 132 12.38 -5.29 -3.35
CA LEU A 132 12.54 -6.16 -2.17
C LEU A 132 11.19 -6.62 -1.59
N GLU A 133 10.09 -6.02 -2.01
CA GLU A 133 8.74 -6.50 -1.70
C GLU A 133 8.30 -7.64 -2.62
N THR A 134 9.05 -7.89 -3.70
CA THR A 134 8.87 -9.11 -4.51
C THR A 134 9.46 -10.30 -3.76
N PRO A 135 8.74 -11.44 -3.64
CA PRO A 135 9.27 -12.62 -2.98
C PRO A 135 10.62 -13.04 -3.56
N SER A 136 11.61 -13.17 -2.67
CA SER A 136 13.02 -13.41 -3.03
C SER A 136 13.24 -14.71 -3.80
N GLU A 137 12.32 -15.67 -3.68
CA GLU A 137 12.35 -16.90 -4.46
C GLU A 137 12.23 -16.65 -5.97
N PHE A 138 11.40 -15.69 -6.40
CA PHE A 138 11.23 -15.38 -7.82
C PHE A 138 12.49 -14.73 -8.37
N LEU A 139 13.02 -13.75 -7.65
CA LEU A 139 14.27 -13.08 -8.01
C LEU A 139 15.41 -14.09 -8.16
N THR A 140 15.52 -15.04 -7.22
CA THR A 140 16.55 -16.07 -7.26
C THR A 140 16.38 -17.03 -8.44
N LYS A 141 15.16 -17.52 -8.68
CA LYS A 141 14.85 -18.46 -9.77
C LYS A 141 15.09 -17.81 -11.14
N ILE A 142 14.65 -16.56 -11.32
CA ILE A 142 14.81 -15.80 -12.57
C ILE A 142 16.29 -15.49 -12.83
N ARG A 143 17.03 -15.01 -11.82
CA ARG A 143 18.48 -14.80 -11.92
C ARG A 143 19.21 -16.08 -12.37
N ARG A 144 18.86 -17.23 -11.77
CA ARG A 144 19.45 -18.53 -12.12
C ARG A 144 19.12 -18.92 -13.55
N PHE A 145 17.89 -18.69 -14.01
CA PHE A 145 17.49 -18.95 -15.40
C PHE A 145 18.32 -18.13 -16.38
N TYR A 146 18.43 -16.81 -16.19
CA TYR A 146 19.23 -15.95 -17.06
C TYR A 146 20.70 -16.37 -17.12
N SER A 147 21.32 -16.55 -15.94
CA SER A 147 22.73 -16.96 -15.86
C SER A 147 22.98 -18.33 -16.51
N ARG A 148 22.07 -19.29 -16.29
CA ARG A 148 22.23 -20.64 -16.83
C ARG A 148 21.97 -20.70 -18.33
N ALA A 149 20.96 -19.98 -18.82
CA ALA A 149 20.68 -19.89 -20.26
C ALA A 149 21.88 -19.32 -21.01
N ASP A 150 22.40 -18.17 -20.57
CA ASP A 150 23.58 -17.54 -21.19
C ASP A 150 24.80 -18.47 -21.17
N PHE A 151 25.08 -19.11 -20.03
CA PHE A 151 26.17 -20.09 -19.92
C PHE A 151 26.03 -21.23 -20.93
N ILE A 152 24.84 -21.85 -21.03
CA ILE A 152 24.64 -22.99 -21.94
C ILE A 152 24.74 -22.56 -23.40
N ILE A 153 24.14 -21.42 -23.76
CA ILE A 153 24.19 -20.88 -25.12
C ILE A 153 25.64 -20.62 -25.54
N ASN A 154 26.41 -19.95 -24.70
CA ASN A 154 27.82 -19.65 -24.98
C ASN A 154 28.66 -20.94 -25.03
N ALA A 155 28.45 -21.87 -24.11
CA ALA A 155 29.14 -23.17 -24.11
C ALA A 155 28.87 -23.98 -25.38
N ALA A 156 27.65 -23.92 -25.93
CA ALA A 156 27.30 -24.57 -27.19
C ALA A 156 28.04 -23.95 -28.38
N ILE A 157 28.04 -22.62 -28.48
CA ILE A 157 28.69 -21.86 -29.55
C ILE A 157 30.22 -22.05 -29.52
N GLU A 158 30.80 -22.03 -28.32
CA GLU A 158 32.23 -22.24 -28.08
C GLU A 158 32.66 -23.72 -28.21
N ARG A 159 31.72 -24.63 -28.53
CA ARG A 159 31.93 -26.09 -28.61
C ARG A 159 32.44 -26.72 -27.32
N LYS A 160 32.27 -26.06 -26.17
CA LYS A 160 32.49 -26.63 -24.82
C LYS A 160 31.35 -27.57 -24.41
N MET A 161 30.21 -27.48 -25.07
CA MET A 161 29.05 -28.35 -24.91
C MET A 161 28.52 -28.72 -26.30
N SER A 162 28.07 -29.96 -26.49
CA SER A 162 27.44 -30.36 -27.76
C SER A 162 26.09 -29.66 -27.92
N ALA A 163 25.71 -29.33 -29.16
CA ALA A 163 24.42 -28.69 -29.45
C ALA A 163 23.23 -29.51 -28.91
N LYS A 164 23.29 -30.85 -29.06
CA LYS A 164 22.27 -31.74 -28.51
C LYS A 164 22.19 -31.70 -26.98
N GLN A 165 23.32 -31.68 -26.27
CA GLN A 165 23.31 -31.55 -24.81
C GLN A 165 22.79 -30.18 -24.37
N ALA A 166 23.24 -29.11 -25.04
CA ALA A 166 22.78 -27.76 -24.78
C ALA A 166 21.26 -27.63 -25.00
N SER A 167 20.72 -28.25 -26.05
CA SER A 167 19.28 -28.32 -26.31
C SER A 167 18.51 -28.92 -25.14
N ILE A 168 18.96 -30.07 -24.61
CA ILE A 168 18.33 -30.76 -23.47
C ILE A 168 18.37 -29.88 -22.21
N GLU A 169 19.53 -29.28 -21.91
CA GLU A 169 19.69 -28.41 -20.74
C GLU A 169 18.85 -27.13 -20.84
N LEU A 170 18.82 -26.48 -22.02
CA LEU A 170 17.99 -25.30 -22.26
C LEU A 170 16.50 -25.62 -22.16
N ALA A 171 16.07 -26.75 -22.73
CA ALA A 171 14.69 -27.22 -22.63
C ALA A 171 14.31 -27.45 -21.15
N LYS A 172 15.19 -28.07 -20.37
CA LYS A 172 14.96 -28.33 -18.93
C LYS A 172 14.79 -27.05 -18.11
N ILE A 173 15.70 -26.07 -18.26
CA ILE A 173 15.58 -24.82 -17.50
C ILE A 173 14.36 -24.00 -17.93
N THR A 174 13.99 -24.09 -19.21
CA THR A 174 12.82 -23.41 -19.77
C THR A 174 11.52 -24.06 -19.31
N ASP A 175 11.49 -25.38 -19.21
CA ASP A 175 10.35 -26.10 -18.67
C ASP A 175 10.13 -25.75 -17.19
N SER A 176 11.20 -25.74 -16.39
CA SER A 176 11.13 -25.35 -14.98
C SER A 176 10.64 -23.90 -14.79
N ILE A 177 11.13 -22.94 -15.59
CA ILE A 177 10.67 -21.54 -15.47
C ILE A 177 9.19 -21.41 -15.88
N LYS A 178 8.76 -22.10 -16.94
CA LYS A 178 7.39 -22.01 -17.48
C LYS A 178 6.34 -22.74 -16.66
N THR A 179 6.69 -23.88 -16.08
CA THR A 179 5.72 -24.71 -15.35
C THR A 179 5.65 -24.37 -13.86
N GLN A 180 6.72 -23.82 -13.28
CA GLN A 180 6.79 -23.55 -11.85
C GLN A 180 6.87 -22.05 -11.55
N THR A 181 7.87 -21.36 -12.10
CA THR A 181 8.20 -20.00 -11.65
C THR A 181 7.24 -18.95 -12.19
N LEU A 182 6.99 -18.95 -13.50
CA LEU A 182 6.11 -17.98 -14.16
C LEU A 182 4.65 -18.08 -13.66
N PRO A 183 4.04 -19.27 -13.52
CA PRO A 183 2.70 -19.38 -12.97
C PRO A 183 2.62 -18.90 -11.51
N ALA A 184 3.61 -19.24 -10.69
CA ALA A 184 3.66 -18.79 -9.31
C ALA A 184 3.83 -17.27 -9.20
N LEU A 185 4.68 -16.66 -10.03
CA LEU A 185 4.85 -15.20 -10.10
C LEU A 185 3.54 -14.52 -10.52
N LYS A 186 2.87 -15.04 -11.55
CA LYS A 186 1.57 -14.53 -12.02
C LYS A 186 0.50 -14.62 -10.93
N ASN A 187 0.43 -15.74 -10.22
CA ASN A 187 -0.48 -15.91 -9.10
C ASN A 187 -0.16 -14.95 -7.95
N SER A 188 1.12 -14.73 -7.67
CA SER A 188 1.58 -13.78 -6.67
C SER A 188 1.20 -12.34 -7.01
N ALA A 189 1.26 -11.95 -8.30
CA ALA A 189 0.74 -10.66 -8.76
C ALA A 189 -0.80 -10.59 -8.66
N LYS A 190 -1.50 -11.68 -8.98
CA LYS A 190 -2.97 -11.76 -8.84
C LYS A 190 -3.41 -11.59 -7.37
N GLN A 191 -2.65 -12.15 -6.42
CA GLN A 191 -2.89 -11.96 -4.99
C GLN A 191 -2.79 -10.48 -4.59
N LEU A 192 -1.75 -9.78 -5.02
CA LEU A 192 -1.63 -8.32 -4.81
C LEU A 192 -2.82 -7.57 -5.41
N LYS A 193 -3.22 -7.92 -6.65
CA LYS A 193 -4.40 -7.29 -7.29
C LYS A 193 -5.67 -7.50 -6.46
N MET A 194 -5.89 -8.70 -5.92
CA MET A 194 -7.05 -8.96 -5.06
C MET A 194 -6.97 -8.19 -3.74
N GLU A 195 -5.80 -8.09 -3.13
CA GLU A 195 -5.58 -7.32 -1.89
C GLU A 195 -5.83 -5.82 -2.11
N LEU A 196 -5.39 -5.28 -3.24
CA LEU A 196 -5.67 -3.90 -3.64
C LEU A 196 -7.16 -3.67 -3.90
N GLN A 197 -7.82 -4.59 -4.60
CA GLN A 197 -9.26 -4.51 -4.88
C GLN A 197 -10.12 -4.59 -3.61
N GLN A 198 -9.71 -5.36 -2.61
CA GLN A 198 -10.38 -5.41 -1.29
C GLN A 198 -10.32 -4.08 -0.53
N ASN A 199 -9.41 -3.19 -0.91
CA ASN A 199 -9.23 -1.86 -0.33
C ASN A 199 -9.64 -0.76 -1.31
N ASP A 200 -10.55 -1.07 -2.25
CA ASP A 200 -11.10 -0.16 -3.26
C ASP A 200 -10.06 0.47 -4.20
N ILE A 201 -8.89 -0.15 -4.34
CA ILE A 201 -7.83 0.28 -5.26
C ILE A 201 -7.83 -0.62 -6.49
N SER A 202 -8.09 -0.01 -7.65
CA SER A 202 -8.12 -0.72 -8.92
C SER A 202 -6.75 -0.69 -9.61
N VAL A 203 -6.20 -1.87 -9.86
CA VAL A 203 -4.95 -2.05 -10.62
C VAL A 203 -5.15 -3.01 -11.80
N GLY A 204 -4.51 -2.74 -12.93
CA GLY A 204 -4.61 -3.56 -14.13
C GLY A 204 -4.21 -2.80 -15.40
N SER A 205 -4.03 -3.52 -16.51
CA SER A 205 -3.80 -2.86 -17.82
C SER A 205 -5.09 -2.17 -18.30
N LEU A 206 -4.98 -1.11 -19.12
CA LEU A 206 -6.13 -0.45 -19.76
C LEU A 206 -7.07 -1.47 -20.46
N LYS A 207 -6.53 -2.57 -21.00
CA LYS A 207 -7.29 -3.66 -21.63
C LYS A 207 -8.15 -4.48 -20.66
N GLU A 208 -7.78 -4.54 -19.38
CA GLU A 208 -8.56 -5.25 -18.36
C GLU A 208 -9.63 -4.34 -17.73
N LEU A 209 -9.43 -3.02 -17.76
CA LEU A 209 -10.40 -2.04 -17.25
C LEU A 209 -11.59 -1.83 -18.21
N GLU A 210 -11.42 -2.06 -19.52
CA GLU A 210 -12.54 -2.04 -20.48
C GLU A 210 -13.51 -3.23 -20.32
N ASN A 211 -13.04 -4.35 -19.79
CA ASN A 211 -13.86 -5.56 -19.60
C ASN A 211 -14.56 -5.62 -18.23
N ALA A 212 -14.50 -4.54 -17.45
CA ALA A 212 -15.10 -4.44 -16.13
C ALA A 212 -16.35 -3.52 -16.08
N ASN A 213 -16.84 -3.04 -17.24
CA ASN A 213 -18.07 -2.25 -17.39
C ASN A 213 -19.17 -3.05 -18.09
#